data_AF-A0A1F3JRR0-F1
#
_entry.id   AF-A0A1F3JRR0-F1
#
_cell.length_a   1.000
_cell.length_b   1.000
_cell.length_c   1.000
_cell.angle_alpha   90.00
_cell.angle_beta   90.00
_cell.angle_gamma   90.00
#
_symmetry.space_group_name_H-M   'P 1'
#
loop_
_entity.id
_entity.type
_entity.pdbx_description
1 polymer ?
#
loop_
_entity_poly.entity_id
_entity_poly.type
_entity_poly.pdbx_seq_one_letter_code
_entity_poly.pdbx_strand_id
1 'polypeptide(L)'
;MKYLLYLGLAFVFFANSCNTGENDNNQQLDAKVLKINETTYFKTLYPKLLNDVVSSHIIMQIHEGLVKFDTKHMTVIPAIANSWELEKDTIYTFHLREDAYFHDNDCFDGGEGRQITAHDFVYTFELLCSKSEGELNFVGLYDNIVGAIEYFNASETAKPDFGIKGVVAIDDFTLQISLVKPVPIFLALMANPVSSVLPKEGIIKYGKDNYVGAGPFYLAEMPQKSEKLILLKNPKYKRTDVTDVALPHLDSLIISFVESTQKEISMLENDELDIVLDLPTEYINRFLESHKGDFESNPPKYIMEHSGNEENKFNIKRSYVNGLYFNEMNYIDFSVVNIIESTYFSAKENTSKE
;
A
#
# COMPACT_ATOMS: atom_id res chain seq x y z
N MET A 1 -40.57 -26.54 -7.00
CA MET A 1 -39.85 -26.87 -5.75
C MET A 1 -38.60 -26.00 -5.73
N LYS A 2 -38.68 -24.75 -5.26
CA LYS A 2 -38.44 -24.27 -3.87
C LYS A 2 -37.06 -24.69 -3.33
N TYR A 3 -36.09 -23.78 -3.41
CA TYR A 3 -35.05 -23.46 -2.40
C TYR A 3 -34.53 -22.05 -2.74
N LEU A 4 -35.16 -20.98 -2.25
CA LEU A 4 -34.89 -20.23 -1.01
C LEU A 4 -33.56 -19.46 -1.01
N LEU A 5 -33.68 -18.18 -1.42
CA LEU A 5 -32.78 -17.07 -1.09
C LEU A 5 -32.61 -16.94 0.43
N TYR A 6 -31.39 -16.79 0.91
CA TYR A 6 -31.11 -16.19 2.22
C TYR A 6 -30.52 -14.80 2.00
N LEU A 7 -31.37 -13.79 2.23
CA LEU A 7 -31.03 -12.37 2.22
C LEU A 7 -30.97 -11.94 3.70
N GLY A 8 -29.77 -11.88 4.26
CA GLY A 8 -29.53 -11.42 5.62
C GLY A 8 -29.55 -9.89 5.68
N LEU A 9 -30.74 -9.31 5.85
CA LEU A 9 -30.93 -7.90 6.18
C LEU A 9 -30.71 -7.71 7.69
N ALA A 10 -29.56 -7.16 8.08
CA ALA A 10 -29.34 -6.67 9.43
C ALA A 10 -30.00 -5.29 9.59
N PHE A 11 -31.23 -5.29 10.10
CA PHE A 11 -31.94 -4.08 10.55
C PHE A 11 -31.44 -3.72 11.95
N VAL A 12 -30.66 -2.65 12.09
CA VAL A 12 -30.32 -2.10 13.41
C VAL A 12 -31.41 -1.11 13.80
N PHE A 13 -32.20 -1.50 14.80
CA PHE A 13 -33.17 -0.64 15.48
C PHE A 13 -32.42 0.37 16.38
N PHE A 14 -32.49 1.65 16.06
CA PHE A 14 -32.18 2.71 17.04
C PHE A 14 -33.41 2.93 17.93
N ALA A 15 -33.35 2.42 19.15
CA ALA A 15 -34.30 2.79 20.20
C ALA A 15 -33.89 4.16 20.77
N ASN A 16 -34.77 5.15 20.60
CA ASN A 16 -34.71 6.41 21.32
C ASN A 16 -34.89 6.17 22.81
N SER A 17 -33.86 6.43 23.60
CA SER A 17 -33.97 6.60 25.05
C SER A 17 -33.35 7.93 25.43
N CYS A 18 -34.19 8.97 25.53
CA CYS A 18 -33.86 10.17 26.29
C CYS A 18 -33.81 9.80 27.77
N ASN A 19 -32.64 9.90 28.39
CA ASN A 19 -32.58 10.27 29.80
C ASN A 19 -31.26 10.98 30.16
N THR A 20 -31.42 12.26 30.49
CA THR A 20 -30.66 13.09 31.44
C THR A 20 -29.20 12.75 31.76
N GLY A 21 -28.31 13.62 31.27
CA GLY A 21 -27.37 14.36 32.13
C GLY A 21 -26.13 13.60 32.60
N GLU A 22 -25.18 13.37 31.69
CA GLU A 22 -23.76 13.27 32.03
C GLU A 22 -22.94 13.87 30.87
N ASN A 23 -21.94 14.68 31.22
CA ASN A 23 -21.04 15.34 30.27
C ASN A 23 -20.13 14.29 29.61
N ASP A 24 -20.60 13.68 28.52
CA ASP A 24 -19.73 12.95 27.61
C ASP A 24 -19.03 13.94 26.69
N ASN A 25 -17.78 14.26 27.03
CA ASN A 25 -16.78 14.73 26.07
C ASN A 25 -16.46 13.58 25.09
N ASN A 26 -17.43 13.13 24.31
CA ASN A 26 -17.17 12.37 23.09
C ASN A 26 -16.63 13.37 22.07
N GLN A 27 -15.32 13.63 22.14
CA GLN A 27 -14.57 13.98 20.94
C GLN A 27 -14.73 12.80 19.99
N GLN A 28 -15.71 12.89 19.11
CA GLN A 28 -15.76 12.11 17.90
C GLN A 28 -14.49 12.47 17.14
N LEU A 29 -13.43 11.68 17.32
CA LEU A 29 -12.21 11.80 16.54
C LEU A 29 -12.62 11.60 15.09
N ASP A 30 -12.53 12.66 14.29
CA ASP A 30 -12.77 12.56 12.86
C ASP A 30 -11.75 11.59 12.27
N ALA A 31 -12.23 10.55 11.59
CA ALA A 31 -11.37 9.54 10.99
C ALA A 31 -10.43 10.21 9.97
N LYS A 32 -9.14 9.87 10.03
CA LYS A 32 -8.12 10.38 9.10
C LYS A 32 -8.21 9.64 7.77
N VAL A 33 -9.09 10.13 6.89
CA VAL A 33 -9.37 9.56 5.58
C VAL A 33 -8.65 10.37 4.51
N LEU A 34 -7.82 9.72 3.70
CA LEU A 34 -7.24 10.33 2.50
C LEU A 34 -7.98 9.85 1.25
N LYS A 35 -8.50 10.79 0.45
CA LYS A 35 -9.19 10.53 -0.82
C LYS A 35 -8.28 10.90 -1.99
N ILE A 36 -7.97 9.91 -2.82
CA ILE A 36 -7.12 10.07 -4.00
C ILE A 36 -7.82 9.52 -5.24
N ASN A 37 -7.27 9.84 -6.39
CA ASN A 37 -7.72 9.34 -7.68
C ASN A 37 -6.55 8.71 -8.44
N GLU A 38 -6.87 7.64 -9.16
CA GLU A 38 -6.03 7.05 -10.18
C GLU A 38 -6.68 7.28 -11.54
N THR A 39 -5.88 7.59 -12.56
CA THR A 39 -6.42 7.94 -13.89
C THR A 39 -6.89 6.72 -14.69
N THR A 40 -6.46 5.53 -14.30
CA THR A 40 -6.85 4.25 -14.91
C THR A 40 -7.14 3.20 -13.85
N TYR A 41 -7.92 2.19 -14.19
CA TYR A 41 -8.17 1.06 -13.30
C TYR A 41 -6.90 0.21 -13.07
N PHE A 42 -6.69 -0.29 -11.85
CA PHE A 42 -5.59 -1.22 -11.57
C PHE A 42 -5.77 -2.54 -12.32
N LYS A 43 -4.67 -3.19 -12.69
CA LYS A 43 -4.72 -4.48 -13.40
C LYS A 43 -4.69 -5.67 -12.46
N THR A 44 -4.01 -5.53 -11.32
CA THR A 44 -3.87 -6.61 -10.34
C THR A 44 -3.56 -6.05 -8.96
N LEU A 45 -3.97 -6.78 -7.92
CA LEU A 45 -3.47 -6.58 -6.56
C LEU A 45 -2.48 -7.66 -6.14
N TYR A 46 -2.13 -8.57 -7.05
CA TYR A 46 -1.24 -9.69 -6.77
C TYR A 46 0.21 -9.32 -7.15
N PRO A 47 1.14 -9.16 -6.18
CA PRO A 47 2.51 -8.70 -6.42
C PRO A 47 3.25 -9.39 -7.56
N LYS A 48 3.08 -10.70 -7.71
CA LYS A 48 3.76 -11.48 -8.74
C LYS A 48 3.43 -10.98 -10.17
N LEU A 49 2.18 -10.56 -10.40
CA LEU A 49 1.67 -10.10 -11.70
C LEU A 49 1.88 -8.60 -11.96
N LEU A 50 2.49 -7.87 -11.03
CA LEU A 50 2.64 -6.42 -11.13
C LEU A 50 3.50 -6.03 -12.35
N ASN A 51 2.96 -5.15 -13.21
CA ASN A 51 3.65 -4.58 -14.37
C ASN A 51 3.18 -3.17 -14.77
N ASP A 52 2.45 -2.47 -13.90
CA ASP A 52 1.92 -1.12 -14.14
C ASP A 52 1.94 -0.27 -12.85
N VAL A 53 1.91 1.05 -13.03
CA VAL A 53 2.09 2.04 -11.94
C VAL A 53 0.88 2.10 -10.99
N VAL A 54 -0.35 2.02 -11.51
CA VAL A 54 -1.55 2.09 -10.66
C VAL A 54 -1.61 0.89 -9.72
N SER A 55 -1.35 -0.31 -10.25
CA SER A 55 -1.25 -1.51 -9.42
C SER A 55 -0.13 -1.40 -8.39
N SER A 56 1.02 -0.78 -8.71
CA SER A 56 2.13 -0.63 -7.75
C SER A 56 1.76 0.32 -6.60
N HIS A 57 1.12 1.46 -6.89
CA HIS A 57 0.66 2.39 -5.86
C HIS A 57 -0.22 1.71 -4.81
N ILE A 58 -1.13 0.83 -5.25
CA ILE A 58 -2.05 0.11 -4.37
C ILE A 58 -1.35 -1.07 -3.67
N ILE A 59 -0.59 -1.88 -4.41
CA ILE A 59 0.12 -3.06 -3.88
C ILE A 59 1.08 -2.65 -2.76
N MET A 60 1.77 -1.52 -2.88
CA MET A 60 2.69 -1.03 -1.84
C MET A 60 2.00 -0.69 -0.51
N GLN A 61 0.69 -0.47 -0.51
CA GLN A 61 -0.08 -0.21 0.71
C GLN A 61 -0.57 -1.51 1.36
N ILE A 62 -0.74 -2.57 0.56
CA ILE A 62 -1.33 -3.85 0.97
C ILE A 62 -0.23 -4.89 1.27
N HIS A 63 0.88 -4.84 0.55
CA HIS A 63 1.95 -5.82 0.64
C HIS A 63 3.24 -5.18 1.14
N GLU A 64 4.08 -5.96 1.81
CA GLU A 64 5.38 -5.52 2.28
C GLU A 64 6.42 -6.64 2.04
N GLY A 65 7.65 -6.24 1.71
CA GLY A 65 8.76 -7.15 1.45
C GLY A 65 9.77 -7.20 2.59
N LEU A 66 10.92 -7.86 2.34
CA LEU A 66 12.06 -7.87 3.27
C LEU A 66 12.52 -6.44 3.57
N VAL A 67 12.64 -5.64 2.51
CA VAL A 67 13.06 -4.24 2.53
C VAL A 67 12.13 -3.43 1.62
N LYS A 68 12.18 -2.11 1.71
CA LYS A 68 11.43 -1.22 0.81
C LYS A 68 12.25 0.01 0.45
N PHE A 69 11.82 0.78 -0.53
CA PHE A 69 12.40 2.09 -0.81
C PHE A 69 11.81 3.15 0.13
N ASP A 70 12.68 4.03 0.65
CA ASP A 70 12.26 5.32 1.17
C ASP A 70 11.82 6.20 -0.01
N THR A 71 10.59 6.72 0.03
CA THR A 71 10.01 7.45 -1.10
C THR A 71 10.58 8.84 -1.30
N LYS A 72 11.34 9.36 -0.33
CA LYS A 72 11.97 10.68 -0.38
C LYS A 72 13.39 10.64 -0.96
N HIS A 73 14.16 9.60 -0.62
CA HIS A 73 15.58 9.48 -0.95
C HIS A 73 15.90 8.31 -1.88
N MET A 74 14.93 7.45 -2.19
CA MET A 74 15.10 6.25 -3.02
C MET A 74 16.18 5.29 -2.49
N THR A 75 16.42 5.33 -1.17
CA THR A 75 17.33 4.42 -0.50
C THR A 75 16.57 3.18 -0.02
N VAL A 76 17.26 2.04 0.03
CA VAL A 76 16.68 0.83 0.60
C VAL A 76 16.68 0.93 2.13
N ILE A 77 15.51 0.74 2.74
CA ILE A 77 15.29 0.78 4.18
C ILE A 77 14.68 -0.54 4.69
N PRO A 78 14.84 -0.85 5.99
CA PRO A 78 14.19 -1.99 6.63
C PRO A 78 12.67 -2.04 6.41
N ALA A 79 12.13 -3.26 6.30
CA ALA A 79 10.70 -3.50 6.25
C ALA A 79 10.30 -4.68 7.15
N ILE A 80 10.00 -5.86 6.60
CA ILE A 80 9.79 -7.07 7.41
C ILE A 80 11.13 -7.56 7.98
N ALA A 81 12.23 -7.39 7.24
CA ALA A 81 13.57 -7.55 7.80
C ALA A 81 13.96 -6.26 8.53
N ASN A 82 14.38 -6.37 9.81
CA ASN A 82 14.89 -5.24 10.58
C ASN A 82 16.34 -4.88 10.20
N SER A 83 17.09 -5.86 9.70
CA SER A 83 18.50 -5.77 9.37
C SER A 83 18.90 -6.91 8.44
N TRP A 84 20.06 -6.78 7.82
CA TRP A 84 20.67 -7.82 7.02
C TRP A 84 22.19 -7.72 7.03
N GLU A 85 22.85 -8.84 6.76
CA GLU A 85 24.30 -8.95 6.62
C GLU A 85 24.66 -9.45 5.22
N LEU A 86 25.80 -9.00 4.69
CA LEU A 86 26.34 -9.47 3.42
C LEU A 86 27.71 -10.12 3.67
N GLU A 87 27.80 -11.42 3.42
CA GLU A 87 29.04 -12.18 3.48
C GLU A 87 29.54 -12.56 2.08
N LYS A 88 30.87 -12.47 1.88
CA LYS A 88 31.56 -12.90 0.64
C LYS A 88 30.96 -12.31 -0.65
N ASP A 89 30.36 -11.12 -0.54
CA ASP A 89 29.67 -10.38 -1.60
C ASP A 89 28.49 -11.12 -2.26
N THR A 90 28.04 -12.26 -1.72
CA THR A 90 27.01 -13.11 -2.34
C THR A 90 25.99 -13.73 -1.40
N ILE A 91 26.24 -13.75 -0.09
CA ILE A 91 25.34 -14.38 0.89
C ILE A 91 24.69 -13.27 1.71
N TYR A 92 23.39 -13.07 1.52
CA TYR A 92 22.58 -12.17 2.31
C TYR A 92 21.89 -12.94 3.42
N THR A 93 22.00 -12.48 4.66
CA THR A 93 21.24 -13.02 5.81
C THR A 93 20.32 -11.91 6.31
N PHE A 94 19.01 -12.10 6.23
CA PHE A 94 17.99 -11.17 6.69
C PHE A 94 17.45 -11.62 8.04
N HIS A 95 17.37 -10.69 8.99
CA HIS A 95 16.75 -10.90 10.29
C HIS A 95 15.35 -10.29 10.29
N LEU A 96 14.34 -11.16 10.36
CA LEU A 96 12.95 -10.79 10.31
C LEU A 96 12.48 -10.29 11.66
N ARG A 97 11.48 -9.42 11.62
CA ARG A 97 10.80 -8.96 12.82
C ARG A 97 9.82 -10.01 13.33
N GLU A 98 9.83 -10.24 14.64
CA GLU A 98 8.88 -11.13 15.30
C GLU A 98 7.47 -10.52 15.42
N ASP A 99 7.31 -9.21 15.22
CA ASP A 99 6.01 -8.52 15.27
C ASP A 99 5.38 -8.32 13.88
N ALA A 100 5.86 -9.03 12.85
CA ALA A 100 5.32 -8.99 11.50
C ALA A 100 4.21 -10.03 11.31
N TYR A 101 3.03 -9.58 10.86
CA TYR A 101 1.85 -10.41 10.66
C TYR A 101 1.19 -10.10 9.32
N PHE A 102 0.57 -11.11 8.72
CA PHE A 102 -0.37 -10.88 7.63
C PHE A 102 -1.63 -10.18 8.14
N HIS A 103 -2.36 -9.55 7.22
CA HIS A 103 -3.67 -8.97 7.50
C HIS A 103 -4.67 -10.02 7.94
N ASP A 104 -5.65 -9.60 8.74
CA ASP A 104 -6.82 -10.42 9.02
C ASP A 104 -7.61 -10.66 7.73
N ASN A 105 -7.88 -11.94 7.46
CA ASN A 105 -8.55 -12.37 6.25
C ASN A 105 -9.11 -13.78 6.45
N ASP A 106 -10.26 -14.06 5.82
CA ASP A 106 -10.97 -15.33 5.92
C ASP A 106 -10.27 -16.49 5.19
N CYS A 107 -9.08 -16.28 4.60
CA CYS A 107 -8.18 -17.34 4.16
C CYS A 107 -7.44 -18.02 5.31
N PHE A 108 -7.27 -17.33 6.44
CA PHE A 108 -6.66 -17.88 7.64
C PHE A 108 -7.71 -18.54 8.54
N ASP A 109 -7.26 -19.49 9.37
CA ASP A 109 -8.11 -20.10 10.38
C ASP A 109 -8.62 -19.03 11.37
N GLY A 110 -9.92 -19.06 11.66
CA GLY A 110 -10.57 -18.03 12.47
C GLY A 110 -10.62 -16.62 11.87
N GLY A 111 -10.10 -16.41 10.65
CA GLY A 111 -10.04 -15.09 10.00
C GLY A 111 -8.90 -14.20 10.50
N GLU A 112 -8.02 -14.70 11.35
CA GLU A 112 -6.93 -13.92 11.94
C GLU A 112 -5.61 -14.15 11.19
N GLY A 113 -5.00 -13.08 10.72
CA GLY A 113 -3.69 -13.13 10.07
C GLY A 113 -2.61 -13.66 11.01
N ARG A 114 -1.91 -14.70 10.57
CA ARG A 114 -0.81 -15.32 11.35
C ARG A 114 0.50 -14.53 11.22
N GLN A 115 1.44 -14.86 12.10
CA GLN A 115 2.81 -14.33 12.08
C GLN A 115 3.52 -14.72 10.78
N ILE A 116 4.34 -13.80 10.28
CA ILE A 116 5.18 -13.98 9.11
C ILE A 116 6.51 -14.61 9.56
N THR A 117 6.96 -15.61 8.80
CA THR A 117 8.22 -16.33 9.06
C THR A 117 9.10 -16.35 7.81
N ALA A 118 10.37 -16.74 7.97
CA ALA A 118 11.28 -16.95 6.84
C ALA A 118 10.77 -18.02 5.87
N HIS A 119 9.97 -18.98 6.34
CA HIS A 119 9.33 -19.99 5.49
C HIS A 119 8.31 -19.39 4.51
N ASP A 120 7.67 -18.28 4.85
CA ASP A 120 6.78 -17.56 3.92
C ASP A 120 7.56 -16.93 2.77
N PHE A 121 8.76 -16.43 3.04
CA PHE A 121 9.65 -15.94 1.99
C PHE A 121 10.16 -17.07 1.11
N VAL A 122 10.56 -18.22 1.69
CA VAL A 122 10.93 -19.41 0.89
C VAL A 122 9.79 -19.77 -0.08
N TYR A 123 8.56 -19.87 0.43
CA TYR A 123 7.37 -20.12 -0.40
C TYR A 123 7.14 -19.04 -1.46
N THR A 124 7.32 -17.77 -1.08
CA THR A 124 7.17 -16.62 -1.99
C THR A 124 8.20 -16.68 -3.13
N PHE A 125 9.48 -16.92 -2.85
CA PHE A 125 10.51 -17.04 -3.88
C PHE A 125 10.30 -18.24 -4.79
N GLU A 126 9.85 -19.38 -4.25
CA GLU A 126 9.43 -20.53 -5.07
C GLU A 126 8.32 -20.15 -6.04
N LEU A 127 7.33 -19.36 -5.59
CA LEU A 127 6.25 -18.87 -6.43
C LEU A 127 6.75 -17.90 -7.49
N LEU A 128 7.60 -16.94 -7.12
CA LEU A 128 8.19 -15.93 -8.03
C LEU A 128 9.13 -16.54 -9.06
N CYS A 129 9.82 -17.63 -8.71
CA CYS A 129 10.69 -18.38 -9.62
C CYS A 129 9.96 -19.52 -10.35
N SER A 130 8.63 -19.64 -10.25
CA SER A 130 7.86 -20.60 -11.03
C SER A 130 7.38 -19.98 -12.35
N LYS A 131 7.53 -20.72 -13.46
CA LYS A 131 6.96 -20.37 -14.77
C LYS A 131 5.44 -20.21 -14.67
N SER A 132 4.92 -19.11 -15.20
CA SER A 132 3.49 -18.88 -15.38
C SER A 132 3.23 -18.06 -16.65
N GLU A 133 2.07 -18.28 -17.26
CA GLU A 133 1.67 -17.55 -18.47
C GLU A 133 1.53 -16.05 -18.19
N GLY A 134 2.13 -15.22 -19.06
CA GLY A 134 2.06 -13.76 -19.00
C GLY A 134 3.06 -13.09 -18.06
N GLU A 135 4.02 -13.85 -17.51
CA GLU A 135 4.87 -13.40 -16.41
C GLU A 135 6.29 -13.06 -16.87
N LEU A 136 6.71 -11.84 -16.54
CA LEU A 136 7.94 -11.22 -17.08
C LEU A 136 9.00 -10.96 -16.00
N ASN A 137 8.67 -11.19 -14.72
CA ASN A 137 9.44 -10.67 -13.59
C ASN A 137 10.62 -11.56 -13.15
N PHE A 138 10.75 -12.79 -13.65
CA PHE A 138 11.83 -13.68 -13.18
C PHE A 138 13.24 -13.21 -13.58
N VAL A 139 13.42 -12.93 -14.88
CA VAL A 139 14.73 -12.55 -15.44
C VAL A 139 15.11 -11.16 -14.95
N GLY A 140 16.32 -11.03 -14.39
CA GLY A 140 16.83 -9.76 -13.86
C GLY A 140 16.49 -9.50 -12.38
N LEU A 141 15.41 -10.08 -11.83
CA LEU A 141 15.11 -9.98 -10.40
C LEU A 141 15.63 -11.16 -9.59
N TYR A 142 15.45 -12.40 -10.06
CA TYR A 142 15.68 -13.61 -9.26
C TYR A 142 16.65 -14.62 -9.90
N ASP A 143 16.98 -14.47 -11.18
CA ASP A 143 17.82 -15.39 -11.96
C ASP A 143 19.26 -15.53 -11.42
N ASN A 144 19.74 -14.56 -10.63
CA ASN A 144 21.05 -14.59 -9.98
C ASN A 144 21.04 -15.28 -8.61
N ILE A 145 19.90 -15.76 -8.11
CA ILE A 145 19.83 -16.59 -6.90
C ILE A 145 20.28 -18.01 -7.23
N VAL A 146 21.11 -18.61 -6.37
CA VAL A 146 21.61 -19.97 -6.56
C VAL A 146 20.44 -20.96 -6.70
N GLY A 147 20.39 -21.69 -7.82
CA GLY A 147 19.34 -22.69 -8.09
C GLY A 147 18.01 -22.12 -8.61
N ALA A 148 17.84 -20.80 -8.73
CA ALA A 148 16.58 -20.21 -9.20
C ALA A 148 16.27 -20.55 -10.67
N ILE A 149 17.28 -20.53 -11.55
CA ILE A 149 17.12 -20.92 -12.97
C ILE A 149 16.74 -22.41 -13.10
N GLU A 150 17.35 -23.28 -12.29
CA GLU A 150 17.04 -24.72 -12.27
C GLU A 150 15.59 -24.96 -11.84
N TYR A 151 15.18 -24.33 -10.75
CA TYR A 151 13.81 -24.38 -10.26
C TYR A 151 12.81 -23.84 -11.31
N PHE A 152 13.11 -22.68 -11.90
CA PHE A 152 12.27 -22.07 -12.94
C PHE A 152 12.08 -23.00 -14.15
N ASN A 153 13.16 -23.61 -14.65
CA ASN A 153 13.06 -24.53 -15.78
C ASN A 153 12.28 -25.80 -15.43
N ALA A 154 12.41 -26.33 -14.21
CA ALA A 154 11.66 -27.50 -13.75
C ALA A 154 10.17 -27.22 -13.50
N SER A 155 9.79 -25.96 -13.28
CA SER A 155 8.42 -25.56 -12.92
C SER A 155 7.43 -25.46 -14.08
N GLU A 156 7.81 -25.85 -15.30
CA GLU A 156 7.03 -25.63 -16.53
C GLU A 156 5.66 -26.30 -16.54
N THR A 157 5.54 -27.48 -15.92
CA THR A 157 4.30 -28.26 -15.91
C THR A 157 3.67 -28.40 -14.53
N ALA A 158 4.49 -28.35 -13.48
CA ALA A 158 4.08 -28.46 -12.09
C ALA A 158 5.14 -27.87 -11.15
N LYS A 159 4.77 -27.63 -9.89
CA LYS A 159 5.74 -27.27 -8.84
C LYS A 159 6.78 -28.41 -8.69
N PRO A 160 8.10 -28.11 -8.74
CA PRO A 160 9.14 -29.09 -8.48
C PRO A 160 9.06 -29.68 -7.06
N ASP A 161 9.61 -30.89 -6.88
CA ASP A 161 9.69 -31.58 -5.58
C ASP A 161 10.91 -31.13 -4.72
N PHE A 162 11.70 -30.20 -5.24
CA PHE A 162 12.83 -29.54 -4.57
C PHE A 162 12.60 -28.02 -4.48
N GLY A 163 13.21 -27.36 -3.49
CA GLY A 163 13.18 -25.91 -3.32
C GLY A 163 14.32 -25.18 -4.02
N ILE A 164 14.32 -23.85 -3.97
CA ILE A 164 15.41 -23.03 -4.53
C ILE A 164 16.62 -23.12 -3.59
N LYS A 165 17.71 -23.75 -4.04
CA LYS A 165 18.92 -24.01 -3.24
C LYS A 165 19.47 -22.78 -2.51
N GLY A 166 19.38 -21.61 -3.13
CA GLY A 166 19.88 -20.34 -2.62
C GLY A 166 18.92 -19.61 -1.70
N VAL A 167 17.70 -20.09 -1.42
CA VAL A 167 16.74 -19.43 -0.53
C VAL A 167 16.43 -20.38 0.63
N VAL A 168 16.94 -20.05 1.81
CA VAL A 168 16.89 -20.96 2.96
C VAL A 168 16.39 -20.21 4.20
N ALA A 169 15.31 -20.71 4.81
CA ALA A 169 14.96 -20.35 6.18
C ALA A 169 15.90 -21.11 7.14
N ILE A 170 16.80 -20.39 7.81
CA ILE A 170 17.69 -20.97 8.82
C ILE A 170 16.89 -21.32 10.08
N ASP A 171 15.96 -20.44 10.43
CA ASP A 171 14.92 -20.58 11.46
C ASP A 171 13.71 -19.70 11.07
N ASP A 172 12.71 -19.59 11.95
CA ASP A 172 11.48 -18.84 11.69
C ASP A 172 11.71 -17.35 11.39
N PHE A 173 12.81 -16.74 11.86
CA PHE A 173 13.07 -15.31 11.73
C PHE A 173 14.41 -14.98 11.05
N THR A 174 15.09 -15.98 10.49
CA THR A 174 16.36 -15.80 9.78
C THR A 174 16.27 -16.39 8.38
N LEU A 175 16.27 -15.53 7.36
CA LEU A 175 16.26 -15.92 5.95
C LEU A 175 17.64 -15.70 5.33
N GLN A 176 18.20 -16.72 4.71
CA GLN A 176 19.42 -16.61 3.92
C GLN A 176 19.12 -16.67 2.42
N ILE A 177 19.68 -15.73 1.66
CA ILE A 177 19.66 -15.72 0.19
C ILE A 177 21.10 -15.72 -0.35
N SER A 178 21.45 -16.76 -1.11
CA SER A 178 22.74 -16.91 -1.76
C SER A 178 22.66 -16.60 -3.25
N LEU A 179 23.57 -15.76 -3.74
CA LEU A 179 23.70 -15.36 -5.13
C LEU A 179 24.81 -16.13 -5.85
N VAL A 180 24.65 -16.34 -7.16
CA VAL A 180 25.65 -17.01 -8.01
C VAL A 180 26.91 -16.17 -8.21
N LYS A 181 26.78 -14.84 -8.06
CA LYS A 181 27.85 -13.84 -8.16
C LYS A 181 27.43 -12.57 -7.43
N PRO A 182 28.35 -11.64 -7.15
CA PRO A 182 27.98 -10.35 -6.58
C PRO A 182 27.01 -9.58 -7.48
N VAL A 183 25.92 -9.10 -6.89
CA VAL A 183 24.90 -8.25 -7.54
C VAL A 183 24.74 -6.99 -6.68
N PRO A 184 25.43 -5.88 -7.00
CA PRO A 184 25.41 -4.67 -6.17
C PRO A 184 24.01 -4.08 -5.92
N ILE A 185 23.09 -4.30 -6.85
CA ILE A 185 21.71 -3.80 -6.77
C ILE A 185 20.73 -4.77 -6.10
N PHE A 186 21.20 -5.90 -5.53
CA PHE A 186 20.32 -6.97 -5.05
C PHE A 186 19.27 -6.48 -4.05
N LEU A 187 19.66 -5.65 -3.07
CA LEU A 187 18.72 -5.08 -2.10
C LEU A 187 17.66 -4.19 -2.76
N ALA A 188 18.01 -3.47 -3.82
CA ALA A 188 17.07 -2.67 -4.58
C ALA A 188 16.07 -3.55 -5.36
N LEU A 189 16.50 -4.71 -5.86
CA LEU A 189 15.59 -5.71 -6.46
C LEU A 189 14.63 -6.28 -5.40
N MET A 190 15.11 -6.54 -4.18
CA MET A 190 14.27 -7.01 -3.07
C MET A 190 13.32 -5.95 -2.52
N ALA A 191 13.61 -4.67 -2.75
CA ALA A 191 12.73 -3.55 -2.41
C ALA A 191 11.60 -3.33 -3.44
N ASN A 192 11.65 -4.01 -4.59
CA ASN A 192 10.57 -3.96 -5.57
C ASN A 192 9.29 -4.62 -4.99
N PRO A 193 8.10 -4.02 -5.16
CA PRO A 193 6.86 -4.58 -4.60
C PRO A 193 6.52 -6.00 -5.09
N VAL A 194 7.03 -6.42 -6.26
CA VAL A 194 6.92 -7.81 -6.75
C VAL A 194 7.51 -8.82 -5.76
N SER A 195 8.54 -8.42 -5.00
CA SER A 195 9.25 -9.23 -4.00
C SER A 195 8.55 -9.28 -2.63
N SER A 196 7.33 -8.76 -2.52
CA SER A 196 6.58 -8.77 -1.26
C SER A 196 6.20 -10.19 -0.82
N VAL A 197 6.13 -10.41 0.49
CA VAL A 197 5.77 -11.72 1.04
C VAL A 197 4.32 -12.08 0.71
N LEU A 198 4.07 -13.35 0.39
CA LEU A 198 2.77 -13.87 -0.01
C LEU A 198 2.34 -15.01 0.92
N PRO A 199 1.13 -14.94 1.52
CA PRO A 199 0.63 -16.02 2.36
C PRO A 199 0.13 -17.17 1.47
N LYS A 200 0.63 -18.39 1.73
CA LYS A 200 0.19 -19.60 1.01
C LYS A 200 -1.34 -19.78 1.07
N GLU A 201 -1.95 -19.44 2.18
CA GLU A 201 -3.40 -19.48 2.42
C GLU A 201 -4.16 -18.59 1.45
N GLY A 202 -3.70 -17.34 1.29
CA GLY A 202 -4.28 -16.39 0.34
C GLY A 202 -4.11 -16.85 -1.11
N ILE A 203 -2.94 -17.40 -1.46
CA ILE A 203 -2.70 -17.96 -2.80
C ILE A 203 -3.61 -19.17 -3.08
N ILE A 204 -3.79 -20.08 -2.10
CA ILE A 204 -4.71 -21.23 -2.26
C ILE A 204 -6.14 -20.76 -2.46
N LYS A 205 -6.58 -19.74 -1.72
CA LYS A 205 -7.97 -19.28 -1.74
C LYS A 205 -8.31 -18.42 -2.96
N TYR A 206 -7.44 -17.48 -3.31
CA TYR A 206 -7.71 -16.44 -4.31
C TYR A 206 -6.89 -16.59 -5.59
N GLY A 207 -5.85 -17.42 -5.60
CA GLY A 207 -4.98 -17.60 -6.76
C GLY A 207 -4.38 -16.28 -7.24
N LYS A 208 -4.66 -15.92 -8.51
CA LYS A 208 -4.16 -14.70 -9.15
C LYS A 208 -4.84 -13.42 -8.67
N ASP A 209 -5.96 -13.54 -7.97
CA ASP A 209 -6.71 -12.40 -7.40
C ASP A 209 -6.33 -12.15 -5.93
N ASN A 210 -5.23 -12.74 -5.45
CA ASN A 210 -4.78 -12.55 -4.08
C ASN A 210 -4.46 -11.08 -3.78
N TYR A 211 -5.11 -10.57 -2.74
CA TYR A 211 -4.89 -9.24 -2.16
C TYR A 211 -4.47 -9.32 -0.69
N VAL A 212 -4.20 -10.52 -0.16
CA VAL A 212 -3.78 -10.69 1.24
C VAL A 212 -2.28 -10.43 1.34
N GLY A 213 -1.90 -9.50 2.21
CA GLY A 213 -0.52 -9.08 2.40
C GLY A 213 -0.18 -8.75 3.84
N ALA A 214 0.88 -7.96 4.00
CA ALA A 214 1.51 -7.60 5.28
C ALA A 214 1.69 -6.09 5.44
N GLY A 215 1.15 -5.30 4.51
CA GLY A 215 1.35 -3.86 4.42
C GLY A 215 0.60 -3.04 5.48
N PRO A 216 0.78 -1.71 5.45
CA PRO A 216 0.16 -0.76 6.37
C PRO A 216 -1.37 -0.71 6.31
N PHE A 217 -1.97 -1.07 5.18
CA PHE A 217 -3.41 -1.09 4.98
C PHE A 217 -3.86 -2.45 4.44
N TYR A 218 -5.12 -2.81 4.65
CA TYR A 218 -5.75 -3.99 4.06
C TYR A 218 -6.94 -3.58 3.21
N LEU A 219 -7.28 -4.42 2.22
CA LEU A 219 -8.43 -4.19 1.36
C LEU A 219 -9.74 -4.41 2.13
N ALA A 220 -10.57 -3.36 2.23
CA ALA A 220 -11.89 -3.43 2.84
C ALA A 220 -13.00 -3.50 1.80
N GLU A 221 -12.84 -2.81 0.66
CA GLU A 221 -13.84 -2.81 -0.40
C GLU A 221 -13.20 -2.71 -1.79
N MET A 222 -13.68 -3.57 -2.69
CA MET A 222 -13.32 -3.49 -4.10
C MET A 222 -14.27 -2.55 -4.88
N PRO A 223 -13.82 -1.94 -5.99
CA PRO A 223 -14.59 -0.91 -6.67
C PRO A 223 -15.88 -1.41 -7.34
N GLN A 224 -16.07 -2.73 -7.49
CA GLN A 224 -17.34 -3.27 -8.00
C GLN A 224 -18.53 -2.98 -7.07
N LYS A 225 -18.29 -2.58 -5.82
CA LYS A 225 -19.35 -2.27 -4.85
C LYS A 225 -19.74 -0.79 -4.79
N SER A 226 -18.77 0.13 -4.83
CA SER A 226 -19.01 1.58 -4.69
C SER A 226 -18.28 2.46 -5.70
N GLU A 227 -17.72 1.88 -6.77
CA GLU A 227 -16.86 2.56 -7.76
C GLU A 227 -15.54 3.08 -7.16
N LYS A 228 -15.22 2.72 -5.91
CA LYS A 228 -14.03 3.11 -5.16
C LYS A 228 -13.33 1.90 -4.57
N LEU A 229 -12.00 1.91 -4.56
CA LEU A 229 -11.22 0.98 -3.74
C LEU A 229 -11.07 1.59 -2.35
N ILE A 230 -11.41 0.84 -1.30
CA ILE A 230 -11.27 1.30 0.08
C ILE A 230 -10.25 0.42 0.79
N LEU A 231 -9.18 1.03 1.29
CA LEU A 231 -8.19 0.39 2.14
C LEU A 231 -8.34 0.93 3.56
N LEU A 232 -8.33 0.03 4.55
CA LEU A 232 -8.38 0.39 5.97
C LEU A 232 -7.03 0.12 6.62
N LYS A 233 -6.70 0.90 7.64
CA LYS A 233 -5.49 0.71 8.44
C LYS A 233 -5.39 -0.73 8.96
N ASN A 234 -4.24 -1.37 8.75
CA ASN A 234 -3.96 -2.69 9.30
C ASN A 234 -3.62 -2.57 10.81
N PRO A 235 -4.48 -3.08 11.72
CA PRO A 235 -4.24 -2.98 13.17
C PRO A 235 -3.03 -3.82 13.64
N LYS A 236 -2.60 -4.79 12.82
CA LYS A 236 -1.42 -5.63 13.07
C LYS A 236 -0.12 -5.03 12.52
N TYR A 237 -0.17 -3.87 11.83
CA TYR A 237 1.04 -3.20 11.34
C TYR A 237 1.77 -2.49 12.48
N LYS A 238 2.75 -3.17 13.09
CA LYS A 238 3.49 -2.67 14.26
C LYS A 238 4.72 -1.86 13.86
N ARG A 239 4.58 -0.83 13.02
CA ARG A 239 5.69 0.06 12.66
C ARG A 239 5.50 1.46 13.21
N THR A 240 6.63 2.15 13.36
CA THR A 240 6.68 3.57 13.67
C THR A 240 7.41 4.32 12.57
N ASP A 241 7.15 5.63 12.48
CA ASP A 241 7.93 6.56 11.70
C ASP A 241 9.24 6.93 12.41
N VAL A 242 9.99 7.87 11.82
CA VAL A 242 11.27 8.39 12.38
C VAL A 242 11.11 9.18 13.68
N THR A 243 9.87 9.46 14.12
CA THR A 243 9.52 10.18 15.35
C THR A 243 8.86 9.26 16.39
N ASP A 244 8.94 7.94 16.20
CA ASP A 244 8.32 6.91 17.04
C ASP A 244 6.78 6.93 17.09
N VAL A 245 6.14 7.53 16.07
CA VAL A 245 4.68 7.54 15.94
C VAL A 245 4.22 6.33 15.12
N ALA A 246 3.19 5.63 15.59
CA ALA A 246 2.66 4.45 14.92
C ALA A 246 2.16 4.73 13.49
N LEU A 247 2.55 3.83 12.58
CA LEU A 247 2.13 3.80 11.18
C LEU A 247 1.00 2.77 10.97
N PRO A 248 0.20 2.92 9.91
CA PRO A 248 0.01 4.17 9.17
C PRO A 248 -0.63 5.25 10.05
N HIS A 249 -0.40 6.53 9.73
CA HIS A 249 -1.05 7.64 10.42
C HIS A 249 -2.51 7.84 9.99
N LEU A 250 -2.88 7.36 8.80
CA LEU A 250 -4.24 7.39 8.26
C LEU A 250 -5.06 6.20 8.75
N ASP A 251 -6.36 6.40 8.88
CA ASP A 251 -7.33 5.34 9.19
C ASP A 251 -7.80 4.64 7.92
N SER A 252 -7.87 5.36 6.79
CA SER A 252 -8.27 4.79 5.51
C SER A 252 -7.75 5.56 4.29
N LEU A 253 -7.68 4.83 3.18
CA LEU A 253 -7.45 5.35 1.83
C LEU A 253 -8.69 5.06 0.98
N ILE A 254 -9.21 6.08 0.32
CA ILE A 254 -10.31 5.96 -0.65
C ILE A 254 -9.76 6.32 -2.02
N ILE A 255 -9.75 5.36 -2.93
CA ILE A 255 -9.19 5.52 -4.27
C ILE A 255 -10.31 5.46 -5.30
N SER A 256 -10.48 6.55 -6.03
CA SER A 256 -11.37 6.63 -7.20
C SER A 256 -10.60 6.36 -8.49
N PHE A 257 -11.30 6.05 -9.59
CA PHE A 257 -10.70 5.77 -10.89
C PHE A 257 -11.30 6.68 -11.97
N VAL A 258 -10.72 7.86 -12.17
CA VAL A 258 -11.24 8.91 -13.06
C VAL A 258 -10.15 9.38 -14.02
N GLU A 259 -10.36 9.14 -15.32
CA GLU A 259 -9.43 9.52 -16.39
C GLU A 259 -9.42 11.02 -16.69
N SER A 260 -10.55 11.72 -16.50
CA SER A 260 -10.68 13.12 -16.87
C SER A 260 -10.03 14.03 -15.84
N THR A 261 -8.93 14.69 -16.23
CA THR A 261 -8.25 15.73 -15.44
C THR A 261 -9.21 16.84 -14.98
N GLN A 262 -10.15 17.28 -15.84
CA GLN A 262 -11.11 18.30 -15.47
C GLN A 262 -12.08 17.82 -14.38
N LYS A 263 -12.50 16.55 -14.42
CA LYS A 263 -13.35 15.96 -13.38
C LYS A 263 -12.57 15.80 -12.07
N GLU A 264 -11.31 15.38 -12.14
CA GLU A 264 -10.43 15.27 -10.98
C GLU A 264 -10.23 16.62 -10.27
N ILE A 265 -9.99 17.70 -11.02
CA ILE A 265 -9.95 19.07 -10.47
C ILE A 265 -11.27 19.42 -9.78
N SER A 266 -12.41 19.17 -10.44
CA SER A 266 -13.71 19.47 -9.84
C SER A 266 -14.00 18.62 -8.59
N MET A 267 -13.53 17.38 -8.54
CA MET A 267 -13.61 16.55 -7.34
C MET A 267 -12.74 17.10 -6.21
N LEU A 268 -11.53 17.61 -6.51
CA LEU A 268 -10.73 18.35 -5.53
C LEU A 268 -11.49 19.56 -5.00
N GLU A 269 -12.05 20.40 -5.88
CA GLU A 269 -12.81 21.62 -5.52
C GLU A 269 -14.02 21.31 -4.63
N ASN A 270 -14.70 20.18 -4.85
CA ASN A 270 -15.90 19.74 -4.12
C ASN A 270 -15.62 18.91 -2.86
N ASP A 271 -14.37 18.88 -2.38
CA ASP A 271 -13.94 18.08 -1.21
C ASP A 271 -14.11 16.56 -1.41
N GLU A 272 -14.21 16.08 -2.65
CA GLU A 272 -14.26 14.65 -2.99
C GLU A 272 -12.88 14.01 -3.14
N LEU A 273 -11.85 14.82 -3.39
CA LEU A 273 -10.42 14.45 -3.39
C LEU A 273 -9.61 15.38 -2.50
N ASP A 274 -8.49 14.87 -2.01
CA ASP A 274 -7.53 15.64 -1.20
C ASP A 274 -6.23 15.93 -1.97
N ILE A 275 -5.99 15.19 -3.06
CA ILE A 275 -4.79 15.29 -3.88
C ILE A 275 -5.18 15.12 -5.36
N VAL A 276 -4.51 15.90 -6.22
CA VAL A 276 -4.48 15.76 -7.69
C VAL A 276 -3.01 15.67 -8.08
N LEU A 277 -2.65 14.59 -8.77
CA LEU A 277 -1.27 14.31 -9.16
C LEU A 277 -1.02 14.66 -10.62
N ASP A 278 0.22 15.01 -10.93
CA ASP A 278 0.72 15.08 -12.30
C ASP A 278 -0.08 16.03 -13.23
N LEU A 279 -0.58 17.12 -12.66
CA LEU A 279 -1.43 18.07 -13.37
C LEU A 279 -0.62 18.85 -14.43
N PRO A 280 -1.05 18.85 -15.71
CA PRO A 280 -0.36 19.61 -16.76
C PRO A 280 -0.42 21.13 -16.53
N THR A 281 0.63 21.84 -16.96
CA THR A 281 0.76 23.30 -16.80
C THR A 281 -0.46 24.11 -17.29
N GLU A 282 -1.16 23.65 -18.33
CA GLU A 282 -2.35 24.36 -18.85
C GLU A 282 -3.51 24.43 -17.83
N TYR A 283 -3.70 23.38 -17.03
CA TYR A 283 -4.71 23.34 -15.98
C TYR A 283 -4.24 24.09 -14.73
N ILE A 284 -2.93 24.10 -14.48
CA ILE A 284 -2.32 24.81 -13.35
C ILE A 284 -2.58 26.31 -13.41
N ASN A 285 -2.33 26.94 -14.56
CA ASN A 285 -2.55 28.38 -14.69
C ASN A 285 -4.01 28.76 -14.41
N ARG A 286 -4.96 27.99 -14.97
CA ARG A 286 -6.39 28.18 -14.74
C ARG A 286 -6.77 27.97 -13.27
N PHE A 287 -6.22 26.93 -12.64
CA PHE A 287 -6.49 26.60 -11.25
C PHE A 287 -5.98 27.71 -10.32
N LEU A 288 -4.75 28.19 -10.52
CA LEU A 288 -4.15 29.28 -9.76
C LEU A 288 -4.95 30.58 -9.89
N GLU A 289 -5.37 30.94 -11.10
CA GLU A 289 -6.18 32.14 -11.33
C GLU A 289 -7.52 32.08 -10.59
N SER A 290 -8.16 30.91 -10.59
CA SER A 290 -9.48 30.70 -9.96
C SER A 290 -9.40 30.57 -8.44
N HIS A 291 -8.25 30.14 -7.90
CA HIS A 291 -8.04 29.84 -6.48
C HIS A 291 -6.96 30.69 -5.82
N LYS A 292 -6.60 31.84 -6.39
CA LYS A 292 -5.52 32.70 -5.85
C LYS A 292 -5.69 32.98 -4.35
N GLY A 293 -6.91 33.31 -3.92
CA GLY A 293 -7.20 33.56 -2.50
C GLY A 293 -7.04 32.33 -1.60
N ASP A 294 -7.25 31.13 -2.13
CA ASP A 294 -7.07 29.86 -1.41
C ASP A 294 -5.58 29.48 -1.26
N PHE A 295 -4.71 29.95 -2.16
CA PHE A 295 -3.25 29.81 -2.00
C PHE A 295 -2.63 30.88 -1.12
N GLU A 296 -3.19 32.10 -1.13
CA GLU A 296 -2.70 33.24 -0.34
C GLU A 296 -3.31 33.30 1.08
N SER A 297 -4.28 32.44 1.41
CA SER A 297 -4.88 32.38 2.74
C SER A 297 -3.87 31.91 3.80
N ASN A 298 -4.16 32.21 5.06
CA ASN A 298 -3.34 31.76 6.20
C ASN A 298 -4.21 31.01 7.25
N PRO A 299 -4.09 29.68 7.35
CA PRO A 299 -3.24 28.82 6.53
C PRO A 299 -3.74 28.71 5.08
N PRO A 300 -2.87 28.39 4.10
CA PRO A 300 -3.30 28.15 2.73
C PRO A 300 -4.26 26.95 2.68
N LYS A 301 -5.20 26.92 1.74
CA LYS A 301 -6.09 25.76 1.52
C LYS A 301 -5.44 24.70 0.63
N TYR A 302 -4.65 25.14 -0.35
CA TYR A 302 -3.93 24.27 -1.28
C TYR A 302 -2.42 24.49 -1.19
N ILE A 303 -1.67 23.41 -1.41
CA ILE A 303 -0.24 23.44 -1.64
C ILE A 303 0.00 22.91 -3.06
N MET A 304 0.87 23.60 -3.78
CA MET A 304 1.33 23.19 -5.11
C MET A 304 2.81 22.86 -5.04
N GLU A 305 3.17 21.71 -5.58
CA GLU A 305 4.53 21.21 -5.65
C GLU A 305 4.83 20.73 -7.07
N HIS A 306 6.06 20.88 -7.53
CA HIS A 306 6.49 20.33 -8.81
C HIS A 306 6.46 18.80 -8.75
N SER A 307 5.97 18.14 -9.81
CA SER A 307 6.02 16.69 -9.88
C SER A 307 7.45 16.26 -10.18
N GLY A 308 8.07 15.53 -9.25
CA GLY A 308 9.46 15.06 -9.38
C GLY A 308 9.73 14.20 -10.62
N ASN A 309 8.70 13.80 -11.37
CA ASN A 309 8.77 12.85 -12.46
C ASN A 309 8.71 13.48 -13.86
N GLU A 310 8.23 14.73 -13.99
CA GLU A 310 8.17 15.43 -15.27
C GLU A 310 8.32 16.95 -15.12
N GLU A 311 9.21 17.57 -15.91
CA GLU A 311 9.54 19.01 -15.84
C GLU A 311 8.33 19.97 -15.94
N ASN A 312 7.18 19.52 -16.45
CA ASN A 312 5.99 20.36 -16.70
C ASN A 312 4.71 19.84 -16.03
N LYS A 313 4.85 19.07 -14.95
CA LYS A 313 3.70 18.59 -14.17
C LYS A 313 3.80 19.04 -12.73
N PHE A 314 2.64 19.21 -12.10
CA PHE A 314 2.53 19.71 -10.74
C PHE A 314 1.50 18.90 -9.96
N ASN A 315 1.79 18.69 -8.68
CA ASN A 315 0.86 18.10 -7.73
C ASN A 315 0.14 19.21 -6.98
N ILE A 316 -1.17 19.09 -6.83
CA ILE A 316 -1.98 19.95 -5.97
C ILE A 316 -2.53 19.08 -4.84
N LYS A 317 -2.30 19.50 -3.60
CA LYS A 317 -2.84 18.82 -2.41
C LYS A 317 -3.50 19.82 -1.47
N ARG A 318 -4.43 19.32 -0.66
CA ARG A 318 -4.94 20.04 0.50
C ARG A 318 -3.80 20.31 1.47
N SER A 319 -3.75 21.51 2.05
CA SER A 319 -2.65 21.92 2.94
C SER A 319 -2.51 21.10 4.21
N TYR A 320 -3.59 20.43 4.64
CA TYR A 320 -3.56 19.52 5.77
C TYR A 320 -2.89 18.16 5.45
N VAL A 321 -2.68 17.84 4.17
CA VAL A 321 -2.02 16.60 3.74
C VAL A 321 -0.51 16.80 3.76
N ASN A 322 0.15 16.09 4.67
CA ASN A 322 1.59 16.18 4.91
C ASN A 322 2.26 14.81 4.73
N GLY A 323 3.58 14.79 4.53
CA GLY A 323 4.35 13.54 4.43
C GLY A 323 4.23 12.80 3.10
N LEU A 324 3.61 13.42 2.09
CA LEU A 324 3.53 12.87 0.74
C LEU A 324 4.78 13.22 -0.06
N TYR A 325 5.51 12.21 -0.51
CA TYR A 325 6.72 12.33 -1.32
C TYR A 325 6.58 11.54 -2.62
N PHE A 326 7.13 12.09 -3.69
CA PHE A 326 7.18 11.47 -5.02
C PHE A 326 8.64 11.26 -5.39
N ASN A 327 8.96 10.09 -5.91
CA ASN A 327 10.27 9.75 -6.45
C ASN A 327 10.17 9.39 -7.92
N GLU A 328 11.35 9.31 -8.56
CA GLU A 328 11.56 8.98 -9.96
C GLU A 328 10.95 7.64 -10.39
N MET A 329 10.66 6.73 -9.46
CA MET A 329 10.02 5.43 -9.72
C MET A 329 8.49 5.47 -9.62
N ASN A 330 7.89 6.65 -9.38
CA ASN A 330 6.48 6.82 -9.05
C ASN A 330 6.04 6.00 -7.82
N TYR A 331 6.93 5.70 -6.88
CA TYR A 331 6.51 5.00 -5.66
C TYR A 331 5.95 5.97 -4.63
N ILE A 332 4.80 5.61 -4.04
CA ILE A 332 4.12 6.37 -3.00
C ILE A 332 3.96 5.50 -1.75
N ASP A 333 4.33 6.03 -0.60
CA ASP A 333 4.12 5.40 0.71
C ASP A 333 3.09 6.22 1.47
N PHE A 334 1.84 5.74 1.49
CA PHE A 334 0.75 6.43 2.18
C PHE A 334 0.78 6.18 3.69
N SER A 335 1.64 5.29 4.20
CA SER A 335 1.68 5.02 5.64
C SER A 335 2.17 6.23 6.43
N VAL A 336 3.13 6.97 5.88
CA VAL A 336 3.74 8.17 6.47
C VAL A 336 2.96 9.45 6.17
N VAL A 337 1.91 9.39 5.33
CA VAL A 337 1.05 10.53 5.06
C VAL A 337 0.22 10.81 6.30
N ASN A 338 0.16 12.07 6.72
CA ASN A 338 -0.62 12.50 7.87
C ASN A 338 -1.57 13.61 7.46
N ILE A 339 -2.80 13.52 7.95
CA ILE A 339 -3.78 14.60 7.88
C ILE A 339 -3.77 15.28 9.25
N ILE A 340 -3.23 16.49 9.27
CA ILE A 340 -3.25 17.34 10.45
C ILE A 340 -4.53 18.14 10.35
N GLU A 341 -5.47 17.99 11.29
CA GLU A 341 -6.65 18.85 11.35
C GLU A 341 -6.21 20.31 11.28
N SER A 342 -6.37 20.92 10.12
CA SER A 342 -6.15 22.35 9.99
C SER A 342 -7.22 23.00 10.86
N THR A 343 -6.84 24.05 11.60
CA THR A 343 -7.73 24.87 12.44
C THR A 343 -8.97 25.43 11.72
N TYR A 344 -9.15 25.16 10.42
CA TYR A 344 -10.31 25.48 9.59
C TYR A 344 -11.65 24.97 10.13
N PHE A 345 -11.70 23.78 10.76
CA PHE A 345 -12.98 23.26 11.26
C PHE A 345 -13.52 24.06 12.47
N SER A 346 -12.64 24.67 13.27
CA SER A 346 -13.07 25.52 14.40
C SER A 346 -13.70 26.86 13.98
N ALA A 347 -13.50 27.31 12.73
CA ALA A 347 -13.98 28.60 12.27
C ALA A 347 -15.42 28.55 11.68
N LYS A 348 -15.91 27.37 11.27
CA LYS A 348 -17.28 27.22 10.73
C LYS A 348 -18.35 27.10 11.81
N GLU A 349 -18.01 26.73 13.04
CA GLU A 349 -19.01 26.70 14.13
C GLU A 349 -19.26 28.07 14.76
N ASN A 350 -18.37 29.05 14.58
CA ASN A 350 -18.49 30.38 15.20
C ASN A 350 -19.12 31.47 14.33
N THR A 351 -19.55 31.18 13.10
CA THR A 351 -20.15 32.18 12.20
C THR A 351 -21.67 32.06 12.01
N SER A 352 -22.35 31.22 12.81
CA SER A 352 -23.82 31.09 12.80
C SER A 352 -24.53 31.76 13.99
N LYS A 353 -23.81 32.58 14.77
CA LYS A 353 -24.39 33.42 15.83
C LYS A 353 -23.80 34.81 15.78
N GLU A 354 -24.38 35.67 14.94
CA GLU A 354 -24.53 37.11 15.21
C GLU A 354 -25.61 37.72 14.32
#